data_AF-A0AAD7V0E9-F1
#
_entry.id   AF-A0AAD7V0E9-F1
#
_cell.length_a   1.000
_cell.length_b   1.000
_cell.length_c   1.000
_cell.angle_alpha   90.00
_cell.angle_beta   90.00
_cell.angle_gamma   90.00
#
_symmetry.space_group_name_H-M   'P 1'
#
loop_
_entity.id
_entity.type
_entity.pdbx_description
1 polymer ?
#
loop_
_entity_poly.entity_id
_entity_poly.type
_entity_poly.pdbx_seq_one_letter_code
_entity_poly.pdbx_strand_id
1 'polypeptide(L)'
;MLESPTISTVCSRSPEALLSFTTSTATSVLPCTGKKDNTSKRKSMQRLSSMSTVHARPLPPLTTFIANLFQRSQLPPSVCLVSLIYLQRIKRALSPLARGDHDTPYRLFIAAIVAASKFMLEPRQALTSQDVAGMIDHVYTPKEINSMERSFLGLIKFDLFVDIHAIKDYLAMHGTLLEMDLVEQQVAAFDEQHQQQHAPLPVELL
;
A
#
# COMPACT_ATOMS: atom_id res chain seq x y z
N MET A 1 0.02 28.80 25.90
CA MET A 1 -0.21 28.85 24.44
C MET A 1 -0.66 27.47 24.04
N LEU A 2 -1.94 27.29 23.71
CA LEU A 2 -2.45 26.02 23.20
C LEU A 2 -2.23 26.04 21.68
N GLU A 3 -1.28 25.26 21.19
CA GLU A 3 -1.16 25.02 19.74
C GLU A 3 -2.43 24.32 19.27
N SER A 4 -3.09 24.90 18.27
CA SER A 4 -4.26 24.29 17.63
C SER A 4 -3.84 22.97 16.97
N PRO A 5 -4.64 21.89 17.07
CA PRO A 5 -4.31 20.62 16.44
C PRO A 5 -4.20 20.81 14.91
N THR A 6 -3.06 20.42 14.36
CA THR A 6 -2.79 20.39 12.92
C THR A 6 -2.95 18.97 12.40
N ILE A 7 -3.72 18.79 11.33
CA ILE A 7 -3.87 17.50 10.64
C ILE A 7 -2.94 17.51 9.44
N SER A 8 -2.04 16.53 9.37
CA SER A 8 -1.14 16.35 8.22
C SER A 8 -1.75 15.35 7.24
N THR A 9 -1.99 15.79 6.00
CA THR A 9 -2.55 14.96 4.93
C THR A 9 -1.56 14.86 3.77
N VAL A 10 -1.42 13.66 3.21
CA VAL A 10 -0.58 13.43 2.04
C VAL A 10 -1.38 13.68 0.76
N CYS A 11 -0.83 14.46 -0.17
CA CYS A 11 -1.41 14.66 -1.50
C CYS A 11 -0.46 14.18 -2.60
N SER A 12 -1.01 13.79 -3.75
CA SER A 12 -0.27 13.48 -4.97
C SER A 12 -0.63 14.49 -6.05
N ARG A 13 0.39 15.07 -6.71
CA ARG A 13 0.22 16.06 -7.79
C ARG A 13 0.17 15.41 -9.17
N SER A 14 0.71 14.20 -9.31
CA SER A 14 0.74 13.46 -10.58
C SER A 14 0.48 11.96 -10.37
N PRO A 15 -0.66 11.45 -10.86
CA PRO A 15 -0.93 10.01 -10.90
C PRO A 15 0.09 9.23 -11.72
N GLU A 16 0.67 9.84 -12.75
CA GLU A 16 1.67 9.20 -13.62
C GLU A 16 3.02 9.04 -12.90
N ALA A 17 3.45 10.06 -12.15
CA ALA A 17 4.66 9.99 -11.34
C ALA A 17 4.54 8.90 -10.27
N LEU A 18 3.39 8.85 -9.57
CA LEU A 18 3.08 7.80 -8.60
C LEU A 18 3.11 6.41 -9.23
N LEU A 19 2.46 6.23 -10.39
CA LEU A 19 2.43 4.97 -11.11
C LEU A 19 3.83 4.51 -11.55
N SER A 20 4.60 5.41 -12.15
CA SER A 20 5.96 5.14 -12.63
C SER A 20 6.87 4.75 -11.47
N PHE A 21 6.85 5.52 -10.38
CA PHE A 21 7.65 5.26 -9.19
C PHE A 21 7.27 3.94 -8.52
N THR A 22 5.96 3.64 -8.41
CA THR A 22 5.48 2.38 -7.83
C THR A 22 5.92 1.19 -8.66
N THR A 23 5.79 1.27 -9.98
CA THR A 23 6.23 0.22 -10.90
C THR A 23 7.73 -0.05 -10.72
N SER A 24 8.54 1.01 -10.79
CA SER A 24 9.99 0.92 -10.64
C SER A 24 10.38 0.31 -9.28
N THR A 25 9.73 0.77 -8.21
CA THR A 25 9.95 0.27 -6.85
C THR A 25 9.66 -1.22 -6.77
N ALA A 26 8.48 -1.66 -7.21
CA ALA A 26 8.05 -3.06 -7.19
C ALA A 26 8.97 -3.97 -8.00
N THR A 27 9.43 -3.54 -9.19
CA THR A 27 10.41 -4.29 -10.00
C THR A 27 11.77 -4.38 -9.32
N SER A 28 12.18 -3.34 -8.59
CA SER A 28 13.51 -3.28 -7.95
C SER A 28 13.63 -4.06 -6.64
N VAL A 29 12.52 -4.54 -6.06
CA VAL A 29 12.56 -5.25 -4.76
C VAL A 29 13.33 -6.56 -4.87
N LEU A 30 13.10 -7.33 -5.94
CA LEU A 30 13.79 -8.58 -6.21
C LEU A 30 14.19 -8.66 -7.69
N PRO A 31 15.49 -8.84 -8.00
CA PRO A 31 15.91 -9.14 -9.35
C PRO A 31 15.21 -10.41 -9.84
N CYS A 32 14.42 -10.29 -10.89
CA CYS A 32 13.77 -11.42 -11.53
C CYS A 32 14.80 -12.20 -12.33
N THR A 33 14.81 -13.52 -12.22
CA THR A 33 15.61 -14.34 -13.14
C THR A 33 14.97 -14.26 -14.53
N GLY A 34 15.57 -13.47 -15.42
CA GLY A 34 15.18 -13.45 -16.82
C GLY A 34 15.40 -14.84 -17.40
N LYS A 35 14.33 -15.58 -17.66
CA LYS A 35 14.40 -16.88 -18.31
C LYS A 35 14.85 -16.62 -19.76
N LYS A 36 16.15 -16.72 -20.02
CA LYS A 36 16.63 -17.01 -21.39
C LYS A 36 16.14 -18.42 -21.69
N ASP A 37 15.17 -18.55 -22.57
CA ASP A 37 14.76 -19.85 -23.12
C ASP A 37 16.00 -20.51 -23.72
N ASN A 38 16.52 -21.54 -23.07
CA ASN A 38 17.47 -22.49 -23.63
C ASN A 38 17.30 -23.82 -22.89
N THR A 39 16.76 -24.78 -23.63
CA THR A 39 16.74 -26.21 -23.33
C THR A 39 18.09 -26.70 -22.82
N SER A 40 18.20 -27.05 -21.53
CA SER A 40 19.13 -28.08 -21.05
C SER A 40 18.89 -28.49 -19.60
N LYS A 41 18.84 -29.82 -19.42
CA LYS A 41 18.83 -30.57 -18.17
C LYS A 41 19.87 -30.04 -17.17
N ARG A 42 19.48 -29.83 -15.90
CA ARG A 42 20.35 -30.09 -14.73
C ARG A 42 19.54 -30.21 -13.43
N LYS A 43 19.86 -31.28 -12.68
CA LYS A 43 19.33 -31.64 -11.35
C LYS A 43 19.99 -30.80 -10.25
N SER A 44 19.27 -30.68 -9.13
CA SER A 44 19.73 -30.38 -7.76
C SER A 44 20.11 -28.94 -7.40
N MET A 45 19.27 -28.27 -6.62
CA MET A 45 19.51 -27.92 -5.20
C MET A 45 18.44 -26.94 -4.69
N GLN A 46 17.87 -27.28 -3.53
CA GLN A 46 17.16 -26.44 -2.55
C GLN A 46 16.26 -25.31 -3.12
N ARG A 47 15.08 -25.70 -3.62
CA ARG A 47 13.99 -24.76 -3.92
C ARG A 47 13.31 -24.41 -2.60
N LEU A 48 13.43 -23.16 -2.16
CA LEU A 48 12.35 -22.53 -1.41
C LEU A 48 11.12 -22.65 -2.32
N SER A 49 10.06 -23.29 -1.84
CA SER A 49 8.90 -23.70 -2.62
C SER A 49 8.32 -22.54 -3.44
N SER A 50 8.74 -22.47 -4.70
CA SER A 50 8.22 -21.62 -5.75
C SER A 50 6.77 -22.01 -5.97
N MET A 51 5.85 -21.19 -5.49
CA MET A 51 4.45 -21.24 -5.86
C MET A 51 4.33 -20.70 -7.29
N SER A 52 4.89 -21.43 -8.27
CA SER A 52 4.71 -21.16 -9.69
C SER A 52 3.25 -21.51 -10.03
N THR A 53 2.37 -20.55 -9.81
CA THR A 53 1.00 -20.59 -10.32
C THR A 53 1.13 -20.47 -11.82
N VAL A 54 0.86 -21.56 -12.54
CA VAL A 54 0.66 -21.51 -13.98
C VAL A 54 -0.59 -20.67 -14.17
N HIS A 55 -0.43 -19.35 -14.35
CA HIS A 55 -1.54 -18.47 -14.66
C HIS A 55 -2.11 -18.92 -16.00
N ALA A 56 -3.37 -19.34 -16.02
CA ALA A 56 -4.08 -19.72 -17.24
C ALA A 56 -4.16 -18.54 -18.24
N ARG A 57 -3.99 -17.31 -17.75
CA ARG A 57 -3.98 -16.07 -18.52
C ARG A 57 -2.62 -15.36 -18.36
N PRO A 58 -2.02 -14.86 -19.45
CA PRO A 58 -0.77 -14.11 -19.36
C PRO A 58 -0.94 -12.85 -18.50
N LEU A 59 0.09 -12.55 -17.70
CA LEU A 59 0.12 -11.34 -16.87
C LEU A 59 0.26 -10.10 -17.76
N PRO A 60 -0.57 -9.06 -17.55
CA PRO A 60 -0.38 -7.79 -18.25
C PRO A 60 0.94 -7.13 -17.80
N PRO A 61 1.48 -6.15 -18.55
CA PRO A 61 2.62 -5.36 -18.10
C PRO A 61 2.40 -4.80 -16.70
N LEU A 62 3.42 -4.81 -15.83
CA LEU A 62 3.30 -4.42 -14.42
C LEU A 62 2.75 -3.00 -14.27
N THR A 63 3.17 -2.06 -15.13
CA THR A 63 2.64 -0.69 -15.15
C THR A 63 1.13 -0.67 -15.40
N THR A 64 0.65 -1.41 -16.40
CA THR A 64 -0.78 -1.52 -16.70
C THR A 64 -1.54 -2.20 -15.55
N PHE A 65 -0.94 -3.21 -14.92
CA PHE A 65 -1.51 -3.88 -13.76
C PHE A 65 -1.71 -2.91 -12.59
N ILE A 66 -0.68 -2.15 -12.23
CA ILE A 66 -0.72 -1.17 -11.13
C ILE A 66 -1.70 -0.05 -11.46
N ALA A 67 -1.69 0.47 -12.70
CA ALA A 67 -2.60 1.52 -13.14
C ALA A 67 -4.07 1.10 -13.00
N ASN A 68 -4.41 -0.10 -13.46
CA ASN A 68 -5.75 -0.64 -13.36
C ASN A 68 -6.19 -0.78 -11.90
N LEU A 69 -5.29 -1.25 -11.02
CA LEU A 69 -5.60 -1.37 -9.60
C LEU A 69 -5.84 0.01 -8.98
N PHE A 70 -4.95 0.98 -9.19
CA PHE A 70 -5.12 2.35 -8.66
C PHE A 70 -6.42 3.01 -9.12
N GLN A 71 -6.75 2.88 -10.41
CA GLN A 71 -7.97 3.46 -10.97
C GLN A 71 -9.23 2.83 -10.36
N ARG A 72 -9.23 1.51 -10.15
CA ARG A 72 -10.40 0.78 -9.62
C ARG A 72 -10.51 0.86 -8.10
N SER A 73 -9.40 0.99 -7.37
CA SER A 73 -9.37 0.97 -5.91
C SER A 73 -9.69 2.32 -5.26
N GLN A 74 -9.48 3.44 -5.97
CA GLN A 74 -9.74 4.81 -5.48
C GLN A 74 -9.15 5.08 -4.08
N LEU A 75 -7.94 4.57 -3.83
CA LEU A 75 -7.32 4.69 -2.52
C LEU A 75 -6.77 6.11 -2.28
N PRO A 76 -6.79 6.60 -1.03
CA PRO A 76 -6.11 7.84 -0.69
C PRO A 76 -4.60 7.78 -1.01
N PRO A 77 -3.97 8.90 -1.41
CA PRO A 77 -2.53 8.94 -1.70
C PRO A 77 -1.67 8.46 -0.53
N SER A 78 -2.11 8.70 0.71
CA SER A 78 -1.41 8.22 1.91
C SER A 78 -1.29 6.70 1.96
N VAL A 79 -2.31 5.96 1.52
CA VAL A 79 -2.28 4.48 1.45
C VAL A 79 -1.27 4.01 0.42
N CYS A 80 -1.23 4.66 -0.74
CA CYS A 80 -0.23 4.39 -1.77
C CYS A 80 1.19 4.64 -1.25
N LEU A 81 1.42 5.76 -0.56
CA LEU A 81 2.71 6.10 0.03
C LEU A 81 3.16 5.05 1.07
N VAL A 82 2.27 4.63 1.97
CA VAL A 82 2.57 3.60 2.96
C VAL A 82 2.88 2.26 2.30
N SER A 83 2.19 1.91 1.21
CA SER A 83 2.53 0.69 0.45
C SER A 83 3.95 0.73 -0.14
N LEU A 84 4.42 1.90 -0.58
CA LEU A 84 5.79 2.09 -1.07
C LEU A 84 6.83 1.94 0.05
N ILE A 85 6.51 2.47 1.25
CA ILE A 85 7.33 2.28 2.45
C ILE A 85 7.42 0.79 2.79
N TYR A 86 6.32 0.05 2.71
CA TYR A 86 6.32 -1.39 2.94
C TYR A 86 7.15 -2.16 1.89
N LEU A 87 7.09 -1.78 0.61
CA LEU A 87 7.95 -2.35 -0.43
C LEU A 87 9.44 -2.09 -0.15
N GLN A 88 9.77 -0.92 0.40
CA GLN A 88 11.14 -0.60 0.81
C GLN A 88 11.56 -1.42 2.05
N ARG A 89 10.66 -1.64 3.02
CA ARG A 89 10.93 -2.49 4.20
C ARG A 89 11.26 -3.92 3.78
N ILE A 90 10.46 -4.53 2.90
CA ILE A 90 10.74 -5.89 2.43
C ILE A 90 12.04 -5.95 1.61
N LYS A 91 12.34 -4.94 0.78
CA LYS A 91 13.60 -4.87 0.04
C LYS A 91 14.82 -4.91 0.98
N ARG A 92 14.73 -4.26 2.14
CA ARG A 92 15.78 -4.28 3.18
C ARG A 92 15.82 -5.60 3.96
N ALA A 93 14.67 -6.26 4.14
CA ALA A 93 14.57 -7.52 4.87
C ALA A 93 15.04 -8.74 4.06
N LEU A 94 15.05 -8.64 2.73
CA LEU A 94 15.45 -9.73 1.84
C LEU A 94 16.97 -9.85 1.75
N SER A 95 17.45 -11.10 1.63
CA SER A 95 18.87 -11.36 1.35
C SER A 95 19.26 -10.75 0.00
N PRO A 96 20.46 -10.16 -0.15
CA PRO A 96 20.96 -9.67 -1.45
C PRO A 96 21.01 -10.75 -2.55
N LEU A 97 21.07 -12.03 -2.13
CA LEU A 97 21.08 -13.18 -3.02
C LEU A 97 19.68 -13.68 -3.38
N ALA A 98 18.62 -13.14 -2.74
CA ALA A 98 17.26 -13.52 -3.05
C ALA A 98 16.92 -13.15 -4.50
N ARG A 99 16.16 -14.03 -5.15
CA ARG A 99 15.70 -13.85 -6.52
C ARG A 99 14.22 -14.15 -6.58
N GLY A 100 13.51 -13.34 -7.35
CA GLY A 100 12.08 -13.51 -7.60
C GLY A 100 11.81 -14.27 -8.89
N ASP A 101 10.60 -14.83 -8.96
CA ASP A 101 9.97 -15.26 -10.21
C ASP A 101 9.40 -14.03 -10.95
N HIS A 102 9.07 -14.17 -12.23
CA HIS A 102 8.54 -13.09 -13.07
C HIS A 102 7.31 -12.38 -12.47
N ASP A 103 6.48 -13.12 -11.72
CA ASP A 103 5.26 -12.61 -11.12
C ASP A 103 5.47 -12.00 -9.72
N THR A 104 6.69 -12.09 -9.18
CA THR A 104 7.02 -11.61 -7.82
C THR A 104 6.74 -10.11 -7.63
N PRO A 105 7.07 -9.20 -8.57
CA PRO A 105 6.73 -7.79 -8.43
C PRO A 105 5.23 -7.52 -8.25
N TYR A 106 4.38 -8.29 -8.96
CA TYR A 106 2.92 -8.18 -8.87
C TYR A 106 2.44 -8.60 -7.48
N ARG A 107 2.91 -9.76 -7.01
CA ARG A 107 2.57 -10.31 -5.69
C ARG A 107 2.97 -9.38 -4.55
N LEU A 108 4.19 -8.84 -4.62
CA LEU A 108 4.72 -7.91 -3.61
C LEU A 108 3.91 -6.62 -3.58
N PHE A 109 3.57 -6.05 -4.75
CA PHE A 109 2.75 -4.87 -4.84
C PHE A 109 1.34 -5.11 -4.26
N ILE A 110 0.66 -6.20 -4.67
CA ILE A 110 -0.66 -6.57 -4.13
C ILE A 110 -0.62 -6.71 -2.61
N ALA A 111 0.36 -7.44 -2.09
CA ALA A 111 0.46 -7.68 -0.65
C ALA A 111 0.70 -6.38 0.13
N ALA A 112 1.56 -5.50 -0.40
CA ALA A 112 1.86 -4.21 0.22
C ALA A 112 0.63 -3.28 0.23
N ILE A 113 -0.09 -3.14 -0.89
CA ILE A 113 -1.24 -2.22 -0.98
C ILE A 113 -2.45 -2.72 -0.17
N VAL A 114 -2.69 -4.04 -0.16
CA VAL A 114 -3.76 -4.63 0.68
C VAL A 114 -3.44 -4.42 2.15
N ALA A 115 -2.22 -4.72 2.59
CA ALA A 115 -1.80 -4.52 3.99
C ALA A 115 -1.88 -3.04 4.40
N ALA A 116 -1.44 -2.12 3.54
CA ALA A 116 -1.53 -0.68 3.80
C ALA A 116 -3.00 -0.23 3.94
N SER A 117 -3.86 -0.65 3.01
CA SER A 117 -5.29 -0.26 3.04
C SER A 117 -6.00 -0.74 4.30
N LYS A 118 -5.74 -1.99 4.75
CA LYS A 118 -6.34 -2.54 5.97
C LYS A 118 -5.81 -1.93 7.26
N PHE A 119 -4.56 -1.45 7.24
CA PHE A 119 -3.97 -0.82 8.41
C PHE A 119 -4.42 0.63 8.58
N MET A 120 -4.66 1.34 7.47
CA MET A 120 -4.94 2.79 7.49
C MET A 120 -6.43 3.14 7.40
N LEU A 121 -7.25 2.29 6.77
CA LEU A 121 -8.64 2.58 6.49
C LEU A 121 -9.57 1.79 7.40
N GLU A 122 -10.78 2.30 7.58
CA GLU A 122 -11.87 1.57 8.22
C GLU A 122 -12.18 0.28 7.46
N PRO A 123 -12.63 -0.81 8.14
CA PRO A 123 -12.82 -2.12 7.52
C PRO A 123 -13.72 -2.14 6.27
N ARG A 124 -14.68 -1.21 6.16
CA ARG A 124 -15.57 -1.08 5.00
C ARG A 124 -14.93 -0.41 3.78
N GLN A 125 -13.83 0.31 3.98
CA GLN A 125 -13.10 1.05 2.93
C GLN A 125 -11.79 0.36 2.55
N ALA A 126 -11.25 -0.49 3.44
CA ALA A 126 -10.04 -1.26 3.18
C ALA A 126 -10.24 -2.28 2.06
N LEU A 127 -9.17 -2.56 1.31
CA LEU A 127 -9.22 -3.56 0.25
C LEU A 127 -9.32 -4.97 0.83
N THR A 128 -10.33 -5.72 0.39
CA THR A 128 -10.39 -7.15 0.64
C THR A 128 -9.72 -7.94 -0.49
N SER A 129 -9.38 -9.19 -0.22
CA SER A 129 -8.87 -10.08 -1.28
C SER A 129 -9.92 -10.41 -2.34
N GLN A 130 -11.21 -10.27 -2.04
CA GLN A 130 -12.28 -10.41 -3.04
C GLN A 130 -12.30 -9.20 -3.98
N ASP A 131 -12.22 -7.98 -3.42
CA ASP A 131 -12.18 -6.75 -4.21
C ASP A 131 -10.99 -6.76 -5.17
N VAL A 132 -9.79 -7.03 -4.64
CA VAL A 132 -8.57 -7.05 -5.46
C VAL A 132 -8.64 -8.13 -6.54
N ALA A 133 -9.15 -9.33 -6.23
CA ALA A 133 -9.32 -10.38 -7.23
C ALA A 133 -10.25 -9.94 -8.37
N GLY A 134 -11.35 -9.26 -8.07
CA GLY A 134 -12.24 -8.69 -9.08
C GLY A 134 -11.59 -7.57 -9.89
N MET A 135 -10.83 -6.68 -9.22
CA MET A 135 -10.15 -5.55 -9.87
C MET A 135 -9.05 -5.98 -10.85
N ILE A 136 -8.47 -7.17 -10.67
CA ILE A 136 -7.41 -7.71 -11.54
C ILE A 136 -7.91 -8.85 -12.43
N ASP A 137 -9.22 -8.90 -12.69
CA ASP A 137 -9.86 -9.87 -13.57
C ASP A 137 -9.51 -11.34 -13.21
N HIS A 138 -9.43 -11.61 -11.91
CA HIS A 138 -9.15 -12.93 -11.32
C HIS A 138 -7.84 -13.58 -11.77
N VAL A 139 -6.84 -12.78 -12.15
CA VAL A 139 -5.45 -13.25 -12.38
C VAL A 139 -4.91 -14.00 -11.16
N TYR A 140 -5.28 -13.54 -9.96
CA TYR A 140 -5.08 -14.24 -8.70
C TYR A 140 -6.42 -14.43 -7.99
N THR A 141 -6.58 -15.60 -7.37
CA THR A 141 -7.72 -15.91 -6.52
C THR A 141 -7.62 -15.19 -5.17
N PRO A 142 -8.74 -14.95 -4.46
CA PRO A 142 -8.70 -14.38 -3.12
C PRO A 142 -7.82 -15.19 -2.14
N LYS A 143 -7.77 -16.52 -2.30
CA LYS A 143 -6.92 -17.39 -1.49
C LYS A 143 -5.44 -17.14 -1.73
N GLU A 144 -5.03 -16.95 -2.97
CA GLU A 144 -3.65 -16.61 -3.35
C GLU A 144 -3.27 -15.23 -2.82
N ILE A 145 -4.15 -14.23 -2.98
CA ILE A 145 -3.93 -12.87 -2.45
C ILE A 145 -3.76 -12.90 -0.92
N ASN A 146 -4.63 -13.60 -0.21
CA ASN A 146 -4.50 -13.78 1.24
C ASN A 146 -3.18 -14.48 1.62
N SER A 147 -2.70 -15.42 0.78
CA SER A 147 -1.41 -16.06 1.01
C SER A 147 -0.25 -15.11 0.79
N MET A 148 -0.31 -14.27 -0.25
CA MET A 148 0.71 -13.25 -0.53
C MET A 148 0.79 -12.25 0.62
N GLU A 149 -0.35 -11.75 1.09
CA GLU A 149 -0.44 -10.85 2.23
C GLU A 149 0.19 -11.46 3.49
N ARG A 150 -0.21 -12.69 3.87
CA ARG A 150 0.37 -13.36 5.05
C ARG A 150 1.88 -13.55 4.93
N SER A 151 2.37 -14.01 3.78
CA SER A 151 3.80 -14.17 3.54
C SER A 151 4.55 -12.84 3.64
N PHE A 152 3.99 -11.77 3.05
CA PHE A 152 4.54 -10.43 3.11
C PHE A 152 4.65 -9.90 4.54
N LEU A 153 3.56 -10.00 5.32
CA LEU A 153 3.54 -9.60 6.73
C LEU A 153 4.61 -10.33 7.56
N GLY A 154 4.80 -11.63 7.32
CA GLY A 154 5.85 -12.41 7.98
C GLY A 154 7.27 -11.97 7.59
N LEU A 155 7.47 -11.47 6.37
CA LEU A 155 8.76 -10.96 5.89
C LEU A 155 9.09 -9.59 6.50
N ILE A 156 8.12 -8.68 6.57
CA ILE A 156 8.30 -7.37 7.23
C ILE A 156 8.12 -7.43 8.76
N LYS A 157 7.97 -8.63 9.33
CA LYS A 157 7.82 -8.85 10.79
C LYS A 157 6.67 -8.07 11.41
N PHE A 158 5.58 -7.87 10.66
CA PHE A 158 4.43 -7.07 11.09
C PHE A 158 4.76 -5.61 11.47
N ASP A 159 5.91 -5.08 11.02
CA ASP A 159 6.23 -3.66 11.12
C ASP A 159 5.34 -2.87 10.14
N LEU A 160 4.12 -2.57 10.57
CA LEU A 160 3.09 -1.85 9.81
C LEU A 160 2.93 -0.40 10.26
N PHE A 161 3.33 -0.07 11.49
CA PHE A 161 3.22 1.30 11.94
C PHE A 161 4.15 2.21 11.12
N VAL A 162 3.59 3.29 10.58
CA VAL A 162 4.32 4.34 9.87
C VAL A 162 3.92 5.66 10.51
N ASP A 163 4.84 6.25 11.25
CA ASP A 163 4.63 7.56 11.85
C ASP A 163 4.86 8.69 10.83
N ILE A 164 4.56 9.90 11.28
CA ILE A 164 4.73 11.10 10.46
C ILE A 164 6.18 11.40 10.12
N HIS A 165 7.14 11.00 10.96
CA HIS A 165 8.56 11.23 10.70
C HIS A 165 9.03 10.33 9.55
N ALA A 166 8.65 9.05 9.55
CA ALA A 166 8.92 8.12 8.46
C ALA A 166 8.29 8.59 7.15
N ILE A 167 7.09 9.17 7.19
CA ILE A 167 6.46 9.81 6.01
C ILE A 167 7.29 11.00 5.53
N LYS A 168 7.66 11.92 6.43
CA LYS A 168 8.48 13.10 6.10
C LYS A 168 9.83 12.70 5.52
N ASP A 169 10.51 11.72 6.11
CA ASP A 169 11.79 11.19 5.64
C ASP A 169 11.65 10.55 4.25
N TYR A 170 10.60 9.76 4.03
CA TYR A 170 10.37 9.13 2.74
C TYR A 170 10.09 10.15 1.64
N LEU A 171 9.27 11.17 1.93
CA LEU A 171 8.99 12.27 1.01
C LEU A 171 10.23 13.16 0.78
N ALA A 172 11.09 13.35 1.78
CA ALA A 172 12.35 14.08 1.59
C ALA A 172 13.29 13.33 0.63
N MET A 173 13.32 11.99 0.70
CA MET A 173 14.18 11.17 -0.17
C MET A 173 13.61 10.97 -1.59
N HIS A 174 12.28 10.89 -1.73
CA HIS A 174 11.65 10.43 -2.96
C HIS A 174 10.55 11.35 -3.49
N GLY A 175 10.10 12.34 -2.71
CA GLY A 175 8.93 13.18 -2.98
C GLY A 175 9.01 13.95 -4.30
N THR A 176 10.19 14.41 -4.71
CA THR A 176 10.36 15.07 -6.02
C THR A 176 10.05 14.14 -7.19
N LEU A 177 10.47 12.87 -7.12
CA LEU A 177 10.20 11.89 -8.18
C LEU A 177 8.77 11.33 -8.07
N LEU A 178 8.24 11.26 -6.85
CA LEU A 178 6.90 10.77 -6.56
C LEU A 178 5.81 11.83 -6.81
N GLU A 179 6.20 13.10 -6.86
CA GLU A 179 5.33 14.27 -6.88
C GLU A 179 4.25 14.22 -5.80
N MET A 180 4.69 13.94 -4.57
CA MET A 180 3.83 13.87 -3.38
C MET A 180 4.35 14.78 -2.29
N ASP A 181 3.42 15.42 -1.56
CA ASP A 181 3.75 16.32 -0.47
C ASP A 181 2.89 16.05 0.75
N LEU A 182 3.41 16.53 1.89
CA LEU A 182 2.65 16.61 3.13
C LEU A 182 2.07 18.02 3.26
N VAL A 183 0.74 18.10 3.41
CA VAL A 183 0.00 19.34 3.63
C VAL A 183 -0.47 19.37 5.07
N GLU A 184 -0.03 20.36 5.83
CA GLU A 184 -0.48 20.59 7.21
C GLU A 184 -1.70 21.53 7.17
N GLN A 185 -2.88 21.03 7.55
CA GLN A 185 -4.10 21.82 7.68
C GLN A 185 -4.33 22.19 9.14
N GLN A 186 -4.54 23.48 9.40
CA GLN A 186 -4.99 23.94 10.72
C GLN A 186 -6.46 23.58 10.90
N VAL A 187 -6.79 22.86 11.98
CA VAL A 187 -8.18 22.61 12.34
C VAL A 187 -8.72 23.90 12.97
N ALA A 188 -9.63 24.57 12.27
CA ALA A 188 -10.41 25.64 12.86
C ALA A 188 -11.17 25.07 14.06
N ALA A 189 -10.99 25.65 15.24
CA ALA A 189 -11.69 25.24 16.44
C ALA A 189 -13.21 25.26 16.17
N PHE A 190 -13.88 24.12 16.32
CA PHE A 190 -15.34 24.06 16.29
C PHE A 190 -15.85 24.82 17.51
N ASP A 191 -16.46 25.97 17.28
CA ASP A 191 -17.09 26.78 18.34
C ASP A 191 -18.25 26.01 18.98
N GLU A 192 -18.12 25.77 20.28
CA GLU A 192 -19.04 25.04 21.15
C GLU A 192 -20.24 25.94 21.56
N GLN A 193 -21.00 26.48 20.60
CA GLN A 193 -22.10 27.43 20.89
C GLN A 193 -23.51 26.81 21.01
N HIS A 194 -23.66 25.49 21.12
CA HIS A 194 -24.98 24.85 21.27
C HIS A 194 -25.17 24.12 22.62
N GLN A 195 -24.99 24.79 23.75
CA GLN A 195 -25.57 24.30 25.03
C GLN A 195 -25.80 25.40 26.09
N GLN A 196 -26.39 26.54 25.71
CA GLN A 196 -26.86 27.54 26.69
C GLN A 196 -28.19 28.19 26.29
N GLN A 197 -29.19 27.37 25.98
CA GLN A 197 -30.61 27.76 26.01
C GLN A 197 -31.45 26.64 26.64
N HIS A 198 -31.37 26.52 27.95
CA HIS A 198 -32.45 25.96 28.76
C HIS A 198 -32.35 26.56 30.17
N ALA A 199 -32.88 27.76 30.33
CA ALA A 199 -33.17 28.32 31.65
C ALA A 199 -34.45 27.66 32.17
N PRO A 200 -34.49 27.13 33.41
CA PRO A 200 -35.74 26.73 34.03
C PRO A 200 -36.53 27.96 34.50
N LEU A 201 -37.83 27.99 34.21
CA LEU A 201 -38.77 29.00 34.72
C LEU A 201 -38.93 28.86 36.25
N PRO A 202 -39.13 29.96 37.01
CA PRO A 202 -39.38 29.89 38.44
C PRO A 202 -40.79 29.33 38.70
N VAL A 203 -40.88 28.36 39.61
CA VAL A 203 -42.15 27.88 40.14
C VAL A 203 -42.64 28.90 41.18
N GLU A 204 -43.71 29.63 40.88
CA GLU A 204 -44.43 30.42 41.89
C GLU A 204 -45.20 29.49 42.83
N LEU A 205 -45.06 29.75 44.13
CA LEU A 205 -45.79 29.13 45.23
C LEU A 205 -47.15 29.83 45.41
N LEU A 206 -48.24 29.09 45.21
CA LEU A 206 -49.56 29.33 45.82
C LEU A 206 -50.21 27.98 46.15
#